data_AF-A0A842P1I8-F1
#
_entry.id   AF-A0A842P1I8-F1
#
_cell.length_a   1.000
_cell.length_b   1.000
_cell.length_c   1.000
_cell.angle_alpha   90.00
_cell.angle_beta   90.00
_cell.angle_gamma   90.00
#
_symmetry.space_group_name_H-M   'P 1'
#
loop_
_entity.id
_entity.type
_entity.pdbx_description
1 polymer ?
#
loop_
_entity_poly.entity_id
_entity_poly.type
_entity_poly.pdbx_seq_one_letter_code
_entity_poly.pdbx_strand_id
1 'polypeptide(L)'
;MEAAQALGVDISTLCAGKGTCGKCKIRVMGEATTRLERTESEMKHLSEDEVQAGIRLACLTRLGESTVIYVPLRSRVGSQRLQTEGLD
;
A
#
# COMPACT_ATOMS: atom_id res chain seq x y z
N MET A 1 0.13 -4.22 -7.88
CA MET A 1 1.32 -4.86 -7.25
C MET A 1 2.39 -5.26 -8.25
N GLU A 2 2.05 -5.68 -9.47
CA GLU A 2 3.05 -6.04 -10.49
C GLU A 2 4.01 -4.89 -10.81
N ALA A 3 3.49 -3.67 -10.98
CA ALA A 3 4.31 -2.48 -11.23
C ALA A 3 5.36 -2.23 -10.13
N ALA A 4 5.00 -2.39 -8.86
CA ALA A 4 5.94 -2.21 -7.75
C ALA A 4 7.04 -3.28 -7.77
N GLN A 5 6.67 -4.54 -8.03
CA GLN A 5 7.62 -5.66 -8.15
C GLN A 5 8.59 -5.47 -9.33
N ALA A 6 8.08 -5.05 -10.49
CA ALA A 6 8.89 -4.77 -11.67
C ALA A 6 9.93 -3.66 -11.43
N LEU A 7 9.63 -2.73 -10.52
CA LEU A 7 10.53 -1.64 -10.13
C LEU A 7 11.42 -1.98 -8.92
N GLY A 8 11.33 -3.20 -8.38
CA GLY A 8 12.08 -3.60 -7.18
C GLY A 8 11.62 -2.88 -5.90
N VAL A 9 10.38 -2.40 -5.86
CA VAL A 9 9.79 -1.72 -4.71
C VAL A 9 8.96 -2.72 -3.90
N ASP A 10 9.49 -3.14 -2.75
CA ASP A 10 8.79 -4.04 -1.86
C ASP A 10 7.69 -3.33 -1.05
N ILE A 11 6.46 -3.82 -1.20
CA ILE A 11 5.27 -3.36 -0.47
C ILE A 11 4.68 -4.54 0.30
N SER A 12 4.32 -4.34 1.56
CA SER A 12 3.80 -5.40 2.43
C SER A 12 2.55 -6.09 1.88
N THR A 13 2.53 -7.42 1.86
CA THR A 13 1.46 -8.27 1.28
C THR A 13 0.87 -9.27 2.29
N LEU A 14 0.70 -8.89 3.56
CA LEU A 14 0.28 -9.83 4.61
C LEU A 14 -1.04 -10.57 4.33
N CYS A 15 -1.98 -9.95 3.62
CA CYS A 15 -3.26 -10.57 3.26
C CYS A 15 -3.29 -11.21 1.85
N ALA A 16 -2.12 -11.39 1.20
CA ALA A 16 -2.04 -11.85 -0.19
C ALA A 16 -2.89 -11.05 -1.17
N GLY A 17 -3.04 -9.74 -0.92
CA GLY A 17 -3.78 -8.83 -1.79
C GLY A 17 -5.30 -8.85 -1.63
N LYS A 18 -5.84 -9.55 -0.63
CA LYS A 18 -7.29 -9.62 -0.36
C LYS A 18 -7.91 -8.32 0.18
N GLY A 19 -7.09 -7.32 0.50
CA GLY A 19 -7.56 -6.03 1.01
C GLY A 19 -8.04 -6.04 2.47
N THR A 20 -7.72 -7.08 3.25
CA THR A 20 -8.24 -7.24 4.63
C THR A 20 -7.28 -6.80 5.74
N CYS A 21 -6.03 -6.45 5.42
CA CYS A 21 -5.02 -6.07 6.43
C CYS A 21 -4.70 -4.57 6.46
N GLY A 22 -5.00 -3.82 5.40
CA GLY A 22 -4.72 -2.39 5.30
C GLY A 22 -3.23 -1.97 5.34
N LYS A 23 -2.27 -2.89 5.22
CA LYS A 23 -0.83 -2.59 5.38
C LYS A 23 -0.15 -2.06 4.12
N CYS A 24 -0.67 -2.40 2.95
CA CYS A 24 -0.14 -1.99 1.64
C CYS A 24 -0.53 -0.54 1.25
N LYS A 25 -0.53 0.40 2.19
CA LYS A 25 -0.88 1.80 1.91
C LYS A 25 0.12 2.43 0.95
N ILE A 26 -0.40 3.17 -0.02
CA ILE A 26 0.37 3.99 -0.96
C ILE A 26 -0.30 5.34 -1.11
N ARG A 27 0.47 6.37 -1.43
CA ARG A 27 -0.08 7.67 -1.80
C ARG A 27 0.05 7.87 -3.31
N VAL A 28 -1.07 8.03 -3.98
CA VAL A 28 -1.09 8.43 -5.38
C VAL A 28 -0.89 9.94 -5.46
N MET A 29 -0.02 10.40 -6.35
CA MET A 29 0.30 11.82 -6.51
C MET A 29 -0.28 12.34 -7.82
N GLY A 30 -0.69 13.62 -7.83
CA GLY A 30 -1.22 14.28 -9.03
C GLY A 30 -2.66 13.88 -9.38
N GLU A 31 -3.06 14.11 -10.63
CA GLU A 31 -4.43 13.97 -11.13
C GLU A 31 -4.98 12.53 -11.10
N ALA A 32 -4.10 11.53 -11.02
CA ALA A 32 -4.49 10.12 -10.89
C ALA A 32 -5.22 9.82 -9.55
N THR A 33 -5.15 10.72 -8.56
CA THR A 33 -5.85 10.58 -7.28
C THR A 33 -7.37 10.56 -7.40
N THR A 34 -7.94 11.31 -8.35
CA THR A 34 -9.40 11.50 -8.46
C THR A 34 -10.09 10.43 -9.31
N ARG A 35 -9.34 9.66 -10.11
CA ARG A 35 -9.88 8.63 -11.00
C ARG A 35 -10.05 7.25 -10.36
N LEU A 36 -9.56 7.06 -9.14
CA LEU A 36 -9.58 5.76 -8.49
C LEU A 36 -10.86 5.59 -7.67
N GLU A 37 -11.65 4.55 -7.97
CA GLU A 37 -12.89 4.26 -7.24
C GLU A 37 -12.62 3.71 -5.85
N ARG A 38 -13.26 4.26 -4.81
CA ARG A 38 -13.10 3.76 -3.44
C ARG A 38 -13.74 2.38 -3.29
N THR A 39 -13.00 1.46 -2.70
CA THR A 39 -13.51 0.14 -2.33
C THR A 39 -14.01 0.10 -0.88
N GLU A 40 -14.95 -0.79 -0.56
CA GLU A 40 -15.44 -0.97 0.82
C GLU A 40 -14.30 -1.33 1.79
N SER A 41 -13.32 -2.10 1.32
CA SER A 41 -12.11 -2.43 2.09
C SER A 41 -11.27 -1.18 2.43
N GLU A 42 -11.23 -0.19 1.54
CA GLU A 42 -10.55 1.08 1.81
C GLU A 42 -11.26 1.86 2.90
N MET A 43 -12.60 1.90 2.90
CA MET A 43 -13.38 2.56 3.96
C MET A 43 -13.15 1.95 5.35
N LYS A 44 -12.82 0.65 5.42
CA LYS A 44 -12.52 -0.04 6.69
C LYS A 44 -11.10 0.22 7.22
N HIS A 45 -10.16 0.58 6.35
CA HIS A 45 -8.74 0.64 6.69
C HIS A 45 -8.12 2.04 6.55
N LEU A 46 -8.81 2.96 5.89
CA LEU A 46 -8.36 4.32 5.62
C LEU A 46 -9.36 5.32 6.21
N SER A 47 -8.85 6.34 6.88
CA SER A 47 -9.66 7.48 7.31
C SER A 47 -10.06 8.35 6.13
N GLU A 48 -11.14 9.13 6.24
CA GLU A 48 -11.56 10.06 5.19
C GLU A 48 -10.44 11.01 4.76
N ASP A 49 -9.70 11.57 5.73
CA ASP A 49 -8.53 12.42 5.47
C ASP A 49 -7.44 11.70 4.65
N GLU A 50 -7.12 10.44 4.99
CA GLU A 50 -6.16 9.64 4.23
C GLU A 50 -6.63 9.49 2.78
N VAL A 51 -7.91 9.20 2.58
CA VAL A 51 -8.43 9.01 1.22
C VAL A 51 -8.48 10.34 0.44
N GLN A 52 -8.78 11.46 1.09
CA GLN A 52 -8.70 12.80 0.48
C GLN A 52 -7.25 13.20 0.15
N ALA A 53 -6.29 12.76 0.96
CA ALA A 53 -4.86 12.95 0.71
C ALA A 53 -4.29 12.05 -0.42
N GLY A 54 -5.14 11.20 -1.02
CA GLY A 54 -4.76 10.29 -2.10
C GLY A 54 -4.16 8.96 -1.62
N ILE A 55 -4.35 8.59 -0.35
CA ILE A 55 -3.90 7.30 0.19
C ILE A 55 -4.87 6.20 -0.25
N ARG A 56 -4.32 5.11 -0.78
CA ARG A 56 -5.02 3.94 -1.31
C ARG A 56 -4.37 2.65 -0.87
N LEU A 57 -5.06 1.51 -1.03
CA LEU A 57 -4.48 0.19 -0.84
C LEU A 57 -3.86 -0.32 -2.15
N ALA A 58 -2.54 -0.52 -2.18
CA ALA A 58 -1.80 -0.90 -3.38
C ALA A 58 -2.26 -2.23 -4.00
N CYS A 59 -2.82 -3.14 -3.19
CA CYS A 59 -3.33 -4.41 -3.69
C CYS A 59 -4.69 -4.32 -4.39
N LEU A 60 -5.46 -3.27 -4.12
CA LEU A 60 -6.77 -3.02 -4.74
C LEU A 60 -6.71 -1.90 -5.79
N THR A 61 -5.58 -1.20 -5.89
CA THR A 61 -5.39 -0.09 -6.83
C THR A 61 -4.95 -0.62 -8.20
N ARG A 62 -5.69 -0.25 -9.26
CA ARG A 62 -5.31 -0.47 -10.65
C ARG A 62 -4.95 0.86 -11.30
N LEU A 63 -3.82 0.91 -11.99
CA LEU A 63 -3.33 2.12 -12.67
C LEU A 63 -3.60 1.98 -14.17
N GLY A 64 -4.25 2.97 -14.78
CA GLY A 64 -4.49 3.01 -16.23
C GLY A 64 -3.51 3.88 -17.01
N GLU A 65 -2.69 4.66 -16.31
CA GLU A 65 -1.76 5.64 -16.89
C GLU A 65 -0.48 5.76 -16.05
N SER A 66 0.54 6.40 -16.63
CA SER A 66 1.81 6.65 -15.94
C SER A 66 1.58 7.54 -14.72
N THR A 67 1.84 7.00 -13.53
CA THR A 67 1.46 7.61 -12.26
C THR A 67 2.63 7.66 -11.29
N VAL A 68 2.81 8.78 -10.61
CA VAL A 68 3.79 8.91 -9.52
C VAL A 68 3.15 8.44 -8.21
N ILE A 69 3.81 7.49 -7.55
CA ILE A 69 3.33 6.89 -6.31
C ILE A 69 4.39 7.07 -5.22
N TYR A 70 3.97 7.58 -4.08
CA TYR A 70 4.79 7.60 -2.87
C TYR A 70 4.46 6.40 -1.98
N VAL A 71 5.48 5.61 -1.64
CA VAL A 71 5.35 4.43 -0.75
C VAL A 71 5.81 4.82 0.67
N PRO A 72 4.89 4.94 1.65
CA PRO A 72 5.23 5.27 3.02
C PRO A 72 6.07 4.16 3.66
N LEU A 73 7.00 4.53 4.55
CA LEU A 73 7.92 3.59 5.21
C LEU A 73 7.21 2.42 5.89
N ARG A 74 6.06 2.66 6.52
CA ARG A 74 5.27 1.61 7.22
C ARG A 74 4.72 0.52 6.28
N SER A 75 4.64 0.82 4.99
CA SER A 75 4.14 -0.12 3.97
C SER A 75 5.27 -0.80 3.22
N ARG A 76 6.52 -0.36 3.42
CA ARG A 76 7.69 -1.05 2.88
C ARG A 76 7.95 -2.30 3.70
N VAL A 77 8.42 -3.35 3.04
CA VAL A 77 8.90 -4.55 3.75
C VAL A 77 10.23 -4.19 4.41
N GLY A 78 10.25 -4.15 5.74
CA GLY A 78 11.48 -4.03 6.51
C GLY A 78 12.19 -5.38 6.63
N SER A 79 13.48 -5.37 6.99
CA SER A 79 14.22 -6.60 7.27
C SER A 79 13.61 -7.33 8.47
N GLN A 80 12.96 -8.47 8.23
CA GLN A 80 12.49 -9.33 9.30
C GLN A 80 13.72 -9.95 9.99
N ARG A 81 13.91 -9.64 11.28
CA ARG A 81 14.93 -10.27 12.12
C ARG A 81 14.26 -11.28 13.04
N LEU A 82 14.67 -12.53 12.93
CA LEU A 82 14.31 -13.57 13.88
C LEU A 82 15.28 -13.49 15.05
N GLN A 83 14.77 -13.31 16.27
CA GLN A 83 15.59 -13.43 17.46
C GLN A 83 15.82 -14.92 17.74
N THR A 84 17.04 -15.38 17.54
CA THR A 84 17.43 -16.80 17.71
C THR A 84 18.06 -17.11 19.06
N GLU A 85 18.33 -16.07 19.87
CA GLU A 85 19.02 -16.19 21.16
C GLU A 85 18.11 -15.70 22.30
N GLY A 86 18.08 -16.44 23.40
CA GLY A 86 17.40 -16.06 24.64
C GLY A 86 18.31 -15.20 25.52
N LEU A 87 17.72 -14.27 26.28
CA LEU A 87 18.43 -13.63 27.38
C LEU A 87 18.43 -14.60 28.56
N ASP A 88 19.63 -14.99 29.04
CA ASP A 88 19.83 -15.68 30.31
C ASP A 88 19.27 -14.89 31.51
#